data_AF-A0A436BV37-F1
#
_entry.id   AF-A0A436BV37-F1
#
_cell.length_a   1.000
_cell.length_b   1.000
_cell.length_c   1.000
_cell.angle_alpha   90.00
_cell.angle_beta   90.00
_cell.angle_gamma   90.00
#
_symmetry.space_group_name_H-M   'P 1'
#
loop_
_entity.id
_entity.type
_entity.pdbx_description
1 polymer ?
#
loop_
_entity_poly.entity_id
_entity_poly.type
_entity_poly.pdbx_seq_one_letter_code
_entity_poly.pdbx_strand_id
1 'polypeptide(L)'
;MKDVAFALGLDPEKFFYVIQHAADGTYYRDFDIPKKRGGVRNISAPRKGLALAQSRFASILCAHYTPKNFVKGYVKGQSFLTNARYHEKQKWILNIDVKDFYPSISFARVRGLFISPYFGFNERVATILARITTYKDGLPQGGVDIAIVGKYNCA
;
A
#
# COMPACT_ATOMS: atom_id res chain seq x y z
N MET A 1 10.75 3.36 -17.68
CA MET A 1 9.28 3.22 -17.69
C MET A 1 8.82 1.90 -18.33
N LYS A 2 9.34 1.53 -19.51
CA LYS A 2 9.03 0.23 -20.14
C LYS A 2 9.49 -0.96 -19.28
N ASP A 3 10.68 -0.84 -18.67
CA ASP A 3 11.21 -1.73 -17.62
C ASP A 3 10.20 -2.03 -16.50
N VAL A 4 9.60 -1.00 -15.90
CA VAL A 4 8.61 -1.18 -14.82
C VAL A 4 7.34 -1.86 -15.36
N ALA A 5 6.88 -1.47 -16.55
CA ALA A 5 5.72 -2.12 -17.18
C ALA A 5 5.96 -3.62 -17.38
N PHE A 6 7.12 -3.98 -17.94
CA PHE A 6 7.50 -5.38 -18.17
C PHE A 6 7.66 -6.15 -16.85
N ALA A 7 8.28 -5.55 -15.83
CA ALA A 7 8.39 -6.17 -14.51
C ALA A 7 7.02 -6.46 -13.88
N LEU A 8 6.03 -5.60 -14.14
CA LEU A 8 4.65 -5.80 -13.69
C LEU A 8 3.81 -6.70 -14.61
N GLY A 9 4.38 -7.17 -15.73
CA GLY A 9 3.65 -7.95 -16.73
C GLY A 9 2.55 -7.15 -17.44
N LEU A 10 2.77 -5.85 -17.64
CA LEU A 10 1.84 -4.92 -18.25
C LEU A 10 2.34 -4.44 -19.62
N ASP A 11 1.37 -4.13 -20.49
CA ASP A 11 1.65 -3.43 -21.73
C ASP A 11 2.21 -2.01 -21.44
N PRO A 12 3.38 -1.63 -21.99
CA PRO A 12 4.01 -0.35 -21.68
C PRO A 12 3.18 0.87 -22.07
N GLU A 13 2.43 0.83 -23.17
CA GLU A 13 1.63 1.97 -23.63
C GLU A 13 0.41 2.17 -22.73
N LYS A 14 -0.31 1.10 -22.41
CA LYS A 14 -1.42 1.14 -21.46
C LYS A 14 -0.97 1.56 -20.07
N PHE A 15 0.18 1.05 -19.60
CA PHE A 15 0.71 1.43 -18.30
C PHE A 15 1.14 2.90 -18.25
N PHE A 16 1.73 3.40 -19.34
CA PHE A 16 2.06 4.82 -19.48
C PHE A 16 0.81 5.70 -19.34
N TYR A 17 -0.26 5.34 -20.04
CA TYR A 17 -1.54 6.05 -19.95
C TYR A 17 -2.09 6.04 -18.51
N VAL A 18 -2.04 4.90 -17.81
CA VAL A 18 -2.43 4.81 -16.40
C VAL A 18 -1.62 5.76 -15.52
N ILE A 19 -0.30 5.84 -15.68
CA ILE A 19 0.55 6.70 -14.85
C ILE A 19 0.28 8.19 -15.09
N GLN A 20 0.06 8.59 -16.35
CA GLN A 20 -0.25 9.98 -16.68
C GLN A 20 -1.52 10.47 -15.99
N HIS A 21 -2.51 9.60 -15.84
CA HIS A 21 -3.83 9.91 -15.29
C HIS A 21 -4.05 9.31 -13.88
N ALA A 22 -3.00 8.79 -13.23
CA ALA A 22 -3.14 8.25 -11.87
C ALA A 22 -3.36 9.38 -10.85
N ALA A 23 -2.73 10.54 -11.10
CA ALA A 23 -2.73 11.68 -10.19
C ALA A 23 -3.95 12.60 -10.36
N ASP A 24 -4.59 12.60 -11.54
CA ASP A 24 -5.75 13.46 -11.83
C ASP A 24 -7.09 12.91 -11.26
N GLY A 25 -7.05 11.71 -10.65
CA GLY A 25 -8.23 11.07 -10.05
C GLY A 25 -9.05 10.20 -11.01
N THR A 26 -8.73 10.17 -12.30
CA THR A 26 -9.46 9.37 -13.30
C THR A 26 -9.43 7.89 -12.96
N TYR A 27 -8.32 7.43 -12.35
CA TYR A 27 -8.13 6.04 -11.94
C TYR A 27 -8.51 5.75 -10.49
N TYR A 28 -9.15 6.68 -9.79
CA TYR A 28 -9.74 6.44 -8.47
C TYR A 28 -11.26 6.62 -8.50
N ARG A 29 -11.91 6.03 -7.51
CA ARG A 29 -13.31 6.26 -7.18
C ARG A 29 -13.38 6.54 -5.70
N ASP A 30 -13.73 7.78 -5.37
CA ASP A 30 -13.91 8.22 -4.00
C ASP A 30 -15.34 7.93 -3.54
N PHE A 31 -15.48 7.37 -2.33
CA PHE A 31 -16.77 7.15 -1.68
C PHE A 31 -16.59 7.04 -0.17
N ASP A 32 -17.66 7.32 0.57
CA ASP A 32 -17.62 7.31 2.03
C ASP A 32 -18.24 6.03 2.61
N ILE A 33 -17.63 5.53 3.67
CA ILE A 33 -18.15 4.43 4.49
C ILE A 33 -18.38 4.94 5.91
N PRO A 34 -19.56 4.71 6.52
CA PRO A 34 -19.79 5.08 7.91
C PRO A 34 -18.86 4.31 8.86
N LYS A 35 -18.27 5.01 9.84
CA LYS A 35 -17.50 4.37 10.92
C LYS A 35 -18.45 3.80 11.98
N LYS A 36 -18.03 2.70 12.63
CA LYS A 36 -18.79 2.05 13.71
C LYS A 36 -19.12 2.97 14.89
N ARG A 37 -18.31 4.00 15.15
CA ARG A 37 -18.46 4.94 16.28
C ARG A 37 -18.80 6.37 15.83
N GLY A 38 -19.42 6.52 14.65
CA GLY A 38 -19.76 7.82 14.07
C GLY A 38 -18.66 8.44 13.21
N GLY A 39 -19.07 9.35 12.33
CA GLY A 39 -18.23 9.93 11.27
C GLY A 39 -18.10 9.02 10.04
N VAL A 40 -17.37 9.50 9.04
CA VAL A 40 -17.15 8.80 7.76
C VAL A 40 -15.68 8.43 7.56
N ARG A 41 -15.46 7.37 6.79
CA ARG A 41 -14.17 6.98 6.24
C ARG A 41 -14.23 7.21 4.74
N ASN A 42 -13.44 8.15 4.26
CA ASN A 42 -13.26 8.35 2.83
C ASN A 42 -12.39 7.21 2.27
N ILE A 43 -12.89 6.55 1.22
CA ILE A 43 -12.23 5.45 0.53
C ILE A 43 -11.94 5.89 -0.89
N SER A 44 -10.69 5.74 -1.32
CA SER A 44 -10.24 5.98 -2.69
C SER A 44 -9.87 4.64 -3.33
N ALA A 45 -10.82 4.03 -4.03
CA ALA A 45 -10.59 2.74 -4.66
C ALA A 45 -10.02 2.89 -6.08
N PRO A 46 -8.92 2.20 -6.44
CA PRO A 46 -8.33 2.24 -7.77
C PRO A 46 -9.23 1.53 -8.79
N ARG A 47 -9.22 2.03 -10.03
CA ARG A 47 -9.90 1.42 -11.17
C ARG A 47 -9.01 0.37 -11.85
N LYS A 48 -9.64 -0.55 -12.59
CA LYS A 48 -9.06 -1.77 -13.19
C LYS A 48 -7.56 -1.68 -13.56
N GLY A 49 -7.16 -0.75 -14.44
CA GLY A 49 -5.77 -0.65 -14.91
C GLY A 49 -4.76 -0.34 -13.79
N LEU A 50 -5.09 0.62 -12.93
CA LEU A 50 -4.27 0.97 -11.77
C LEU A 50 -4.31 -0.12 -10.70
N ALA A 51 -5.50 -0.67 -10.42
CA ALA A 51 -5.67 -1.78 -9.48
C ALA A 51 -4.86 -3.01 -9.87
N LEU A 52 -4.80 -3.32 -11.17
CA LEU A 52 -3.98 -4.41 -11.71
C LEU A 52 -2.49 -4.13 -11.48
N ALA A 53 -2.01 -2.92 -11.79
CA ALA A 53 -0.62 -2.55 -11.57
C ALA A 53 -0.21 -2.63 -10.10
N GLN A 54 -1.05 -2.08 -9.20
CA GLN A 54 -0.83 -2.16 -7.75
C GLN A 54 -0.82 -3.62 -7.26
N SER A 55 -1.73 -4.47 -7.75
CA SER A 55 -1.80 -5.88 -7.38
C SER A 55 -0.55 -6.67 -7.81
N ARG A 56 -0.07 -6.45 -9.04
CA ARG A 56 1.15 -7.07 -9.56
C ARG A 56 2.37 -6.61 -8.77
N PHE A 57 2.47 -5.31 -8.51
CA PHE A 57 3.56 -4.73 -7.74
C PHE A 57 3.61 -5.30 -6.32
N ALA A 58 2.47 -5.33 -5.64
CA ALA A 58 2.39 -5.85 -4.30
C ALA A 58 2.67 -7.37 -4.22
N SER A 59 2.37 -8.13 -5.27
CA SER A 59 2.76 -9.55 -5.35
C SER A 59 4.28 -9.72 -5.41
N ILE A 60 4.97 -8.86 -6.19
CA ILE A 60 6.44 -8.84 -6.24
C ILE A 60 7.00 -8.50 -4.86
N LEU A 61 6.47 -7.48 -4.21
CA LEU A 61 6.94 -7.07 -2.88
C LEU A 61 6.73 -8.16 -1.84
N CYS A 62 5.57 -8.83 -1.85
CA CYS A 62 5.30 -9.97 -0.98
C CYS A 62 6.27 -11.13 -1.19
N ALA A 63 6.76 -11.35 -2.42
CA ALA A 63 7.74 -12.38 -2.71
C ALA A 63 9.15 -12.06 -2.17
N HIS A 64 9.44 -10.77 -1.91
CA HIS A 64 10.77 -10.31 -1.50
C HIS A 64 10.82 -9.75 -0.07
N TYR A 65 9.67 -9.53 0.57
CA TYR A 65 9.58 -9.01 1.92
C TYR A 65 9.21 -10.12 2.90
N THR A 66 10.07 -10.34 3.90
CA THR A 66 9.77 -11.21 5.04
C THR A 66 9.38 -10.35 6.24
N PRO A 67 8.12 -10.39 6.69
CA PRO A 67 7.69 -9.67 7.88
C PRO A 67 8.45 -10.14 9.12
N LYS A 68 8.84 -9.19 9.99
CA LYS A 68 9.39 -9.55 11.31
C LYS A 68 8.30 -10.20 12.18
N ASN A 69 8.71 -11.08 13.09
CA ASN A 69 7.80 -11.87 13.92
C ASN A 69 6.78 -11.05 14.74
N PHE A 70 7.10 -9.81 15.11
CA PHE A 70 6.19 -8.93 15.85
C PHE A 70 5.16 -8.20 14.97
N VAL A 71 5.27 -8.29 13.64
CA VAL A 71 4.29 -7.70 12.71
C VAL A 71 3.14 -8.68 12.52
N LYS A 72 1.95 -8.31 13.01
CA LYS A 72 0.74 -9.15 12.95
C LYS A 72 -0.33 -8.63 12.01
N GLY A 73 -0.32 -7.33 11.75
CA GLY A 73 -1.25 -6.69 10.82
C GLY A 73 -0.95 -7.09 9.39
N TYR A 74 -1.96 -7.55 8.67
CA TYR A 74 -1.88 -7.88 7.24
C TYR A 74 -0.81 -8.92 6.85
N VAL A 75 -0.42 -9.81 7.76
CA VAL A 75 0.52 -10.91 7.47
C VAL A 75 -0.26 -12.22 7.38
N LYS A 76 0.01 -13.04 6.36
CA LYS A 76 -0.63 -14.35 6.19
C LYS A 76 -0.38 -15.23 7.42
N GLY A 77 -1.42 -15.91 7.89
CA GLY A 77 -1.34 -16.76 9.08
C GLY A 77 -1.27 -16.01 10.42
N GLN A 78 -1.16 -14.67 10.42
CA GLN A 78 -1.30 -13.86 11.63
C GLN A 78 -2.74 -13.37 11.78
N SER A 79 -3.14 -13.10 13.02
CA SER A 79 -4.47 -12.60 13.36
C SER A 79 -4.43 -11.65 14.55
N PHE A 80 -5.56 -11.00 14.83
CA PHE A 80 -5.73 -10.21 16.05
C PHE A 80 -5.51 -11.07 17.32
N LEU A 81 -5.82 -12.36 17.26
CA LEU A 81 -5.58 -13.30 18.37
C LEU A 81 -4.09 -13.58 18.56
N THR A 82 -3.34 -13.82 17.48
CA THR A 82 -1.89 -13.99 17.59
C THR A 82 -1.20 -12.72 18.09
N ASN A 83 -1.75 -11.55 17.80
CA ASN A 83 -1.28 -10.29 18.37
C ASN A 83 -1.57 -10.20 19.87
N ALA A 84 -2.81 -10.48 20.29
CA ALA A 84 -3.21 -10.44 21.69
C ALA A 84 -2.34 -11.35 22.57
N ARG A 85 -1.96 -12.53 22.09
CA ARG A 85 -1.09 -13.48 22.80
C ARG A 85 0.28 -12.93 23.19
N TYR A 86 0.87 -12.00 22.43
CA TYR A 86 2.14 -11.34 22.83
C TYR A 86 1.97 -10.44 24.05
N HIS A 87 0.76 -9.94 24.27
CA HIS A 87 0.44 -9.02 25.36
C HIS A 87 -0.23 -9.71 26.54
N GLU A 88 -0.56 -11.01 26.42
CA GLU A 88 -1.04 -11.80 27.55
C GLU A 88 0.01 -11.81 28.67
N LYS A 89 -0.47 -11.65 29.92
CA LYS A 89 0.34 -11.63 31.16
C LYS A 89 1.29 -10.44 31.32
N GLN A 90 1.20 -9.42 30.47
CA GLN A 90 1.97 -8.20 30.68
C GLN A 90 1.31 -7.34 31.77
N LYS A 91 2.11 -6.88 32.74
CA LYS A 91 1.64 -6.02 33.84
C LYS A 91 1.18 -4.64 33.35
N TRP A 92 1.80 -4.15 32.28
CA TRP A 92 1.53 -2.85 31.67
C TRP A 92 1.51 -2.99 30.15
N ILE A 93 0.55 -2.34 29.48
CA ILE A 93 0.41 -2.33 28.02
C ILE A 93 0.41 -0.88 27.56
N LEU A 94 1.35 -0.54 26.67
CA LEU A 94 1.39 0.74 25.99
C LEU A 94 0.59 0.64 24.69
N ASN A 95 -0.48 1.43 24.58
CA ASN A 95 -1.29 1.52 23.38
C ASN A 95 -1.00 2.83 22.65
N ILE A 96 -0.49 2.74 21.42
CA ILE A 96 -0.18 3.87 20.56
C ILE A 96 -0.93 3.67 19.25
N ASP A 97 -1.64 4.70 18.81
CA ASP A 97 -2.33 4.72 17.52
C ASP A 97 -1.87 5.94 16.70
N VAL A 98 -1.71 5.73 15.39
CA VAL A 98 -1.32 6.79 14.46
C VAL A 98 -2.58 7.37 13.83
N LYS A 99 -2.86 8.63 14.15
CA LYS A 99 -3.95 9.37 13.53
C LYS A 99 -3.76 9.44 12.01
N ASP A 100 -4.81 9.10 11.27
CA ASP A 100 -4.86 9.23 9.81
C ASP A 100 -3.66 8.57 9.09
N PHE A 101 -3.31 7.34 9.50
CA PHE A 101 -2.12 6.60 9.02
C PHE A 101 -1.90 6.67 7.50
N TYR A 102 -2.89 6.31 6.68
CA TYR A 102 -2.75 6.25 5.21
C TYR A 102 -2.44 7.62 4.57
N PRO A 103 -3.26 8.68 4.76
CA PRO A 103 -2.94 9.99 4.21
C PRO A 103 -1.69 10.62 4.85
N SER A 104 -1.24 10.17 6.03
CA SER A 104 0.03 10.65 6.62
C SER A 104 1.30 10.13 5.93
N ILE A 105 1.17 9.14 5.03
CA ILE A 105 2.27 8.58 4.27
C ILE A 105 2.27 9.23 2.88
N SER A 106 3.03 10.33 2.76
CA SER A 106 3.06 11.16 1.55
C SER A 106 3.79 10.54 0.37
N PHE A 107 3.61 11.11 -0.82
CA PHE A 107 4.35 10.71 -2.02
C PHE A 107 5.87 10.74 -1.79
N ALA A 108 6.37 11.79 -1.14
CA ALA A 108 7.78 11.94 -0.82
C ALA A 108 8.28 10.83 0.10
N ARG A 109 7.48 10.42 1.10
CA ARG A 109 7.82 9.31 2.01
C ARG A 109 7.86 7.96 1.27
N VAL A 110 6.87 7.67 0.44
CA VAL A 110 6.82 6.44 -0.35
C VAL A 110 8.01 6.37 -1.32
N ARG A 111 8.27 7.46 -2.04
CA ARG A 111 9.42 7.58 -2.94
C ARG A 111 10.75 7.39 -2.21
N GLY A 112 10.91 8.03 -1.05
CA GLY A 112 12.10 7.89 -0.20
C GLY A 112 12.30 6.47 0.29
N LEU A 113 11.23 5.77 0.66
CA LEU A 113 11.28 4.34 1.01
C LEU A 113 11.81 3.50 -0.15
N PHE A 114 11.31 3.70 -1.36
CA PHE A 114 11.77 2.95 -2.54
C PHE A 114 13.23 3.22 -2.93
N ILE A 115 13.73 4.42 -2.65
CA ILE A 115 15.15 4.76 -2.88
C ILE A 115 16.06 4.21 -1.77
N SER A 116 15.52 4.08 -0.56
CA SER A 116 16.30 3.67 0.62
C SER A 116 16.99 2.30 0.40
N PRO A 117 18.05 1.98 1.17
CA PRO A 117 18.76 0.70 1.06
C PRO A 117 17.89 -0.54 1.23
N TYR A 118 16.69 -0.40 1.79
CA TYR A 118 15.71 -1.49 1.89
C TYR A 118 15.23 -1.99 0.52
N PHE A 119 15.06 -1.08 -0.46
CA PHE A 119 14.60 -1.42 -1.81
C PHE A 119 15.64 -1.12 -2.89
N GLY A 120 16.43 -0.05 -2.72
CA GLY A 120 17.53 0.30 -3.60
C GLY A 120 17.12 0.67 -5.02
N PHE A 121 15.87 1.10 -5.24
CA PHE A 121 15.43 1.51 -6.57
C PHE A 121 16.04 2.86 -6.95
N ASN A 122 16.36 3.02 -8.23
CA ASN A 122 16.76 4.33 -8.75
C ASN A 122 15.59 5.33 -8.69
N GLU A 123 15.94 6.61 -8.71
CA GLU A 123 15.01 7.74 -8.61
C GLU A 123 13.83 7.66 -9.58
N ARG A 124 14.07 7.17 -10.81
CA ARG A 124 13.04 7.07 -11.85
C ARG A 124 12.02 5.98 -11.52
N VAL A 125 12.49 4.78 -11.16
CA VAL A 125 11.63 3.65 -10.79
C VAL A 125 10.86 3.98 -9.52
N ALA A 126 11.52 4.53 -8.49
CA ALA A 126 10.89 4.94 -7.25
C ALA A 126 9.78 5.97 -7.47
N THR A 127 10.00 6.95 -8.37
CA THR A 127 8.98 7.94 -8.73
C THR A 127 7.77 7.31 -9.41
N ILE A 128 7.99 6.37 -10.33
CA ILE A 128 6.90 5.65 -11.02
C ILE A 128 6.07 4.83 -10.02
N LEU A 129 6.74 4.06 -9.17
CA LEU A 129 6.10 3.22 -8.16
C LEU A 129 5.32 4.07 -7.16
N ALA A 130 5.92 5.16 -6.66
CA ALA A 130 5.24 6.10 -5.78
C ALA A 130 3.96 6.66 -6.44
N ARG A 131 4.02 7.08 -7.71
CA ARG A 131 2.85 7.62 -8.45
C ARG A 131 1.69 6.64 -8.55
N ILE A 132 1.96 5.35 -8.74
CA ILE A 132 0.89 4.35 -8.84
C ILE A 132 0.38 3.92 -7.46
N THR A 133 1.12 4.16 -6.38
CA THR A 133 0.70 3.78 -5.02
C THR A 133 0.07 4.91 -4.20
N THR A 134 0.20 6.16 -4.63
CA THR A 134 -0.30 7.33 -3.88
C THR A 134 -1.37 8.09 -4.65
N TYR A 135 -2.27 8.74 -3.92
CA TYR A 135 -3.31 9.61 -4.45
C TYR A 135 -3.50 10.81 -3.52
N LYS A 136 -3.69 12.03 -4.06
CA LYS A 136 -3.82 13.28 -3.27
C LYS A 136 -2.72 13.45 -2.22
N ASP A 137 -1.47 13.17 -2.60
CA ASP A 137 -0.27 13.19 -1.75
C ASP A 137 -0.33 12.29 -0.49
N GLY A 138 -1.08 11.19 -0.55
CA GLY A 138 -1.12 10.20 0.52
C GLY A 138 -1.31 8.78 -0.01
N LEU A 139 -1.20 7.77 0.87
CA LEU A 139 -1.68 6.44 0.52
C LEU A 139 -3.22 6.45 0.49
N PRO A 140 -3.84 5.91 -0.56
CA PRO A 140 -5.30 5.85 -0.67
C PRO A 140 -5.87 4.78 0.27
N GLN A 141 -6.80 5.18 1.13
CA GLN A 141 -7.50 4.20 1.96
C GLN A 141 -8.45 3.36 1.10
N GLY A 142 -8.29 2.03 1.14
CA GLY A 142 -9.09 1.09 0.31
C GLY A 142 -8.54 0.86 -1.09
N GLY A 143 -7.30 1.32 -1.37
CA GLY A 143 -6.52 0.84 -2.49
C GLY A 143 -6.18 -0.64 -2.41
N VAL A 144 -5.58 -1.18 -3.48
CA VAL A 144 -4.77 -2.40 -3.38
C VAL A 144 -3.48 -1.97 -2.68
N ASP A 145 -3.63 -1.63 -1.41
CA ASP A 145 -2.58 -1.05 -0.62
C ASP A 145 -1.51 -2.12 -0.43
N ILE A 146 -0.25 -1.71 -0.42
CA ILE A 146 0.89 -2.60 -0.18
C ILE A 146 0.68 -3.40 1.12
N ALA A 147 0.00 -2.77 2.08
CA ALA A 147 -0.48 -3.39 3.30
C ALA A 147 -1.65 -4.35 3.07
N ILE A 148 -2.62 -4.04 2.21
CA ILE A 148 -3.83 -4.86 1.99
C ILE A 148 -3.51 -6.15 1.19
N VAL A 149 -2.52 -6.14 0.29
CA VAL A 149 -2.13 -7.36 -0.46
C VAL A 149 -1.48 -8.43 0.44
N GLY A 150 -0.96 -8.03 1.59
CA GLY A 150 -0.54 -8.96 2.63
C GLY A 150 -1.67 -9.90 3.11
N LYS A 151 -2.95 -9.52 2.91
CA LYS A 151 -4.10 -10.38 3.20
C LYS A 151 -4.17 -11.63 2.30
N TYR A 152 -3.53 -11.62 1.13
CA TYR A 152 -3.66 -12.71 0.15
C TYR A 152 -2.34 -13.39 -0.25
N ASN A 153 -1.18 -12.70 -0.28
CA ASN A 153 0.00 -13.26 -0.95
C ASN A 153 1.37 -13.08 -0.27
N CYS A 154 1.47 -12.42 0.89
CA CYS A 154 2.74 -12.34 1.63
C CYS A 154 2.88 -13.58 2.51
N ALA A 155 3.72 -14.53 2.09
CA ALA A 155 4.05 -15.75 2.82
C ALA A 155 5.05 -15.50 3.95
#